data_AF-A0A2S9G8S1-F1
#
_entry.id   AF-A0A2S9G8S1-F1
#
_cell.length_a   1.000
_cell.length_b   1.000
_cell.length_c   1.000
_cell.angle_alpha   90.00
_cell.angle_beta   90.00
_cell.angle_gamma   90.00
#
_symmetry.space_group_name_H-M   'P 1'
#
loop_
_entity.id
_entity.type
_entity.pdbx_description
1 polymer ?
#
loop_
_entity_poly.entity_id
_entity_poly.type
_entity_poly.pdbx_seq_one_letter_code
_entity_poly.pdbx_strand_id
1 'polypeptide(L)' 'AQCYHHQAIDRLGDGLIVSASDADGVIEAVEINPAQHPDRWVGAVQWHPEERLDDLRLFAGLVGAASNYATEKVS' A
#
# COMPACT_ATOMS: atom_id res chain seq x y z
N ALA A 1 11.13 0.54 11.96
CA ALA A 1 11.00 1.78 11.18
C ALA A 1 11.15 2.98 12.12
N GLN A 2 11.54 4.16 11.66
CA GLN A 2 11.34 5.36 12.48
C GLN A 2 9.84 5.67 12.43
N CYS A 3 9.14 5.35 13.52
CA CYS A 3 7.69 5.51 13.61
C CYS A 3 7.40 6.85 14.30
N TYR A 4 6.88 7.81 13.55
CA TYR A 4 6.51 9.14 14.05
C TYR A 4 4.99 9.30 14.17
N HIS A 5 4.26 8.19 14.27
CA HIS A 5 2.81 8.19 14.25
C HIS A 5 2.27 7.82 15.62
N HIS A 6 1.38 8.66 16.15
CA HIS A 6 0.67 8.42 17.42
C HIS A 6 -0.64 7.63 17.24
N GLN A 7 -0.99 7.30 16.00
CA GLN A 7 -2.25 6.69 15.60
C GLN A 7 -1.96 5.52 14.67
N ALA A 8 -2.81 4.51 14.74
CA ALA A 8 -2.74 3.31 13.92
C ALA A 8 -4.14 2.86 13.50
N ILE A 9 -4.21 1.94 12.54
CA ILE A 9 -5.46 1.36 12.07
C ILE A 9 -6.04 0.44 13.17
N ASP A 10 -7.22 0.79 13.68
CA ASP A 10 -8.00 -0.04 14.61
C ASP A 10 -8.88 -1.04 13.86
N ARG A 11 -9.64 -0.54 12.86
CA ARG A 11 -10.50 -1.35 12.01
C ARG A 11 -10.19 -1.13 10.54
N LEU A 12 -9.97 -2.24 9.84
CA LEU A 12 -9.71 -2.22 8.40
C LEU A 12 -10.99 -1.92 7.61
N GLY A 13 -10.85 -1.13 6.55
CA GLY A 13 -11.95 -0.87 5.60
C GLY A 13 -12.30 -2.08 4.76
N ASP A 14 -13.54 -2.14 4.27
CA ASP A 14 -14.03 -3.26 3.48
C ASP A 14 -13.23 -3.43 2.17
N GLY A 15 -12.95 -4.69 1.81
CA GLY A 15 -12.19 -5.04 0.61
C GLY A 15 -10.67 -4.92 0.73
N LEU A 16 -10.16 -4.38 1.84
CA LEU A 16 -8.72 -4.37 2.14
C LEU A 16 -8.28 -5.64 2.88
N ILE A 17 -7.01 -5.97 2.74
CA ILE A 17 -6.30 -6.99 3.53
C ILE A 17 -5.03 -6.39 4.14
N VAL A 18 -4.55 -7.01 5.22
CA VAL A 18 -3.28 -6.63 5.87
C VAL A 18 -2.12 -7.29 5.12
N SER A 19 -1.16 -6.47 4.68
CA SER A 19 0.07 -6.93 4.00
C SER A 19 1.27 -6.98 4.94
N ALA A 20 1.28 -6.16 5.99
CA ALA A 20 2.33 -6.18 7.01
C ALA A 20 1.80 -5.70 8.37
N SER A 21 2.36 -6.30 9.43
CA SER A 21 2.20 -5.87 10.82
C SER A 21 3.55 -5.86 11.52
N ASP A 22 3.69 -5.05 12.56
CA ASP A 22 4.86 -5.09 13.44
C ASP A 22 4.76 -6.21 14.50
N ALA A 23 5.74 -6.26 15.41
CA ALA A 23 5.82 -7.27 16.45
C ALA A 23 4.71 -7.16 17.52
N ASP A 24 4.14 -5.97 17.69
CA ASP A 24 3.05 -5.70 18.63
C ASP A 24 1.67 -5.87 17.98
N GLY A 25 1.64 -6.19 16.68
CA GLY A 25 0.42 -6.43 15.90
C GLY A 25 -0.16 -5.17 15.27
N VAL A 26 0.55 -4.03 15.33
CA VAL A 26 0.13 -2.79 14.66
C VAL A 26 0.17 -3.01 13.15
N ILE A 27 -0.91 -2.67 12.45
CA ILE A 27 -0.99 -2.76 10.99
C ILE A 27 -0.09 -1.68 10.38
N GLU A 28 0.90 -2.11 9.61
CA GLU A 28 1.90 -1.24 8.99
C GLU A 28 1.74 -1.15 7.46
N ALA A 29 1.07 -2.12 6.83
CA ALA A 29 0.73 -2.03 5.41
C ALA A 29 -0.59 -2.75 5.10
N VAL A 30 -1.33 -2.18 4.14
CA VAL A 30 -2.60 -2.73 3.65
C VAL A 30 -2.67 -2.61 2.13
N GLU A 31 -3.42 -3.52 1.51
CA GLU A 31 -3.70 -3.49 0.08
C GLU A 31 -5.14 -3.90 -0.21
N ILE A 32 -5.65 -3.53 -1.40
CA ILE A 32 -6.92 -4.05 -1.88
C ILE A 32 -6.79 -5.56 -2.12
N ASN A 33 -7.78 -6.35 -1.70
CA ASN A 33 -7.76 -7.79 -1.88
C ASN A 33 -7.75 -8.15 -3.38
N PRO A 34 -6.64 -8.73 -3.91
CA PRO A 34 -6.55 -9.03 -5.34
C PRO A 34 -7.49 -10.15 -5.77
N ALA A 35 -7.91 -11.03 -4.85
CA ALA A 35 -8.91 -12.07 -5.14
C ALA A 35 -10.31 -11.50 -5.34
N GLN A 36 -10.62 -10.35 -4.71
CA GLN A 36 -11.92 -9.67 -4.85
C GLN A 36 -11.89 -8.57 -5.91
N HIS A 37 -10.72 -7.97 -6.14
CA HIS A 37 -10.53 -6.82 -7.01
C HIS A 37 -9.27 -6.98 -7.89
N PRO A 38 -9.25 -7.96 -8.82
CA PRO A 38 -8.05 -8.27 -9.61
C PRO A 38 -7.58 -7.13 -10.52
N ASP A 39 -8.50 -6.26 -10.94
CA ASP A 39 -8.23 -5.12 -11.84
C ASP A 39 -8.08 -3.80 -11.07
N ARG A 40 -7.71 -3.86 -9.79
CA ARG A 40 -7.50 -2.68 -8.94
C ARG A 40 -6.12 -2.75 -8.32
N TRP A 41 -5.48 -1.58 -8.26
CA TRP A 41 -4.24 -1.40 -7.54
C TRP A 41 -4.44 -0.36 -6.44
N VAL A 42 -4.28 -0.77 -5.19
CA VAL A 42 -4.29 0.09 -4.02
C VAL A 42 -3.31 -0.51 -3.02
N GLY A 43 -2.35 0.28 -2.55
CA GLY A 43 -1.46 -0.06 -1.46
C GLY A 43 -1.22 1.15 -0.58
N ALA A 44 -1.13 0.92 0.73
CA ALA A 44 -0.81 1.94 1.71
C ALA A 44 0.14 1.38 2.76
N VAL A 45 1.04 2.23 3.24
CA VAL A 45 2.02 1.91 4.26
C VAL A 45 1.98 2.98 5.35
N GLN A 46 2.23 2.57 6.59
CA GLN A 46 2.18 3.46 7.74
C GLN A 46 3.49 4.25 7.91
N TRP A 47 4.63 3.70 7.50
CA TRP A 47 5.92 4.39 7.52
C TRP A 47 6.08 5.39 6.37
N HIS A 48 7.16 6.16 6.41
CA HIS A 48 7.58 7.10 5.36
C HIS A 48 8.55 6.43 4.36
N PRO A 49 8.08 5.79 3.27
CA PRO A 49 8.97 5.17 2.27
C PRO A 49 9.86 6.18 1.53
N GLU A 50 9.45 7.44 1.47
CA GLU A 50 10.21 8.53 0.84
C GLU A 50 11.52 8.88 1.57
N GLU A 51 11.62 8.57 2.87
CA GLU A 51 12.84 8.80 3.65
C GLU A 51 13.94 7.74 3.36
N ARG A 52 13.57 6.65 2.65
CA ARG A 52 14.48 5.58 2.23
C ARG A 52 14.63 5.52 0.71
N LEU A 53 15.42 6.46 0.18
CA LEU A 53 15.69 6.55 -1.26
C LEU A 53 16.45 5.34 -1.84
N ASP A 54 16.98 4.47 -0.99
CA ASP A 54 17.61 3.20 -1.36
C ASP A 54 16.59 2.07 -1.64
N ASP A 55 15.30 2.26 -1.31
CA ASP A 55 14.22 1.32 -1.63
C ASP A 55 13.04 2.01 -2.33
N LEU A 56 13.10 2.05 -3.65
CA LEU A 56 12.08 2.70 -4.49
C LEU A 56 10.97 1.77 -4.97
N ARG A 57 10.91 0.53 -4.48
CA ARG A 57 10.01 -0.50 -5.06
C ARG A 57 8.53 -0.15 -4.93
N LEU A 58 8.12 0.48 -3.82
CA LEU A 58 6.74 0.96 -3.64
C LEU A 58 6.37 2.04 -4.67
N PHE A 59 7.28 3.00 -4.89
CA PHE A 59 7.08 4.05 -5.88
C PHE A 59 7.06 3.50 -7.30
N ALA A 60 7.96 2.56 -7.62
CA ALA A 60 7.97 1.88 -8.91
C ALA A 60 6.66 1.12 -9.16
N GLY A 61 6.13 0.45 -8.14
CA GLY A 61 4.81 -0.21 -8.19
C GLY A 61 3.67 0.77 -8.49
N LEU A 62 3.63 1.90 -7.78
CA LEU A 62 2.63 2.95 -8.01
C LEU A 62 2.70 3.51 -9.45
N VAL A 63 3.90 3.83 -9.93
CA VAL A 63 4.10 4.35 -11.30
C VAL A 63 3.70 3.33 -12.36
N GLY A 64 4.04 2.05 -12.15
CA GLY A 64 3.64 0.96 -13.04
C GLY A 64 2.12 0.81 -13.10
N ALA A 65 1.44 0.82 -11.95
CA ALA A 65 -0.01 0.74 -11.87
C ALA A 65 -0.70 1.94 -12.55
N ALA A 66 -0.20 3.16 -12.33
CA ALA A 66 -0.72 4.36 -12.97
C ALA A 66 -0.54 4.33 -14.50
N SER A 67 0.58 3.79 -14.97
CA SER A 67 0.86 3.64 -16.40
C SER A 67 -0.09 2.65 -17.07
N ASN A 68 -0.32 1.48 -16.44
CA ASN A 68 -1.28 0.49 -16.93
C ASN A 68 -2.69 1.06 -17.00
N TYR A 69 -3.14 1.74 -15.94
CA TYR A 69 -4.44 2.39 -15.89
C TYR A 69 -4.63 3.45 -16.99
N ALA A 70 -3.57 4.21 -17.30
CA ALA A 70 -3.60 5.19 -18.38
C ALA A 70 -3.75 4.53 -19.76
N THR A 71 -3.08 3.40 -20.01
CA THR A 71 -3.21 2.64 -21.26
C THR A 71 -4.60 2.04 -21.42
N GLU A 72 -5.17 1.46 -20.35
CA GLU A 72 -6.53 0.88 -20.37
C GLU A 72 -7.63 1.91 -20.68
N LYS A 73 -7.45 3.17 -20.24
CA LYS A 73 -8.41 4.26 -20.53
C LYS A 73 -8.40 4.75 -21.97
N VAL A 74 -7.31 4.53 -22.70
CA VAL A 74 -7.10 5.05 -24.05
C VAL A 74 -7.54 4.02 -25.11
N SER A 75 -7.70 2.76 -24.72
CA SER A 75 -8.29 1.68 -25.53
C SER A 75 -9.82 1.71 -25.51
#